data_AF-T1EJC3-F1
#
_entry.id   AF-T1EJC3-F1
#
_cell.length_a   1.000
_cell.length_b   1.000
_cell.length_c   1.000
_cell.angle_alpha   90.00
_cell.angle_beta   90.00
_cell.angle_gamma   90.00
#
_symmetry.space_group_name_H-M   'P 1'
#
loop_
_entity.id
_entity.type
_entity.pdbx_description
1 polymer ?
#
loop_
_entity_poly.entity_id
_entity_poly.type
_entity_poly.pdbx_seq_one_letter_code
_entity_poly.pdbx_strand_id
1 'polypeptide(L)'
;RAKMTCGHILTPESMADYCRSILQANKHIIQCPAYTCQSEWPYFVVRHISSFALRASELEEFDIMLSERYLNRNIGIQKCPKCSTYIMKDATVKTNNVFCQICSKNGKKKFFCWLCLQPWLSDQESSKCGNLNCSDVDKRITILQDCPNKVILNRDAPSIRGCPKCGLLLEYKSACSQICCKGCKHYFCFFCLKGATSKALLTCDPYNSSCQIAPKQTFLP
;
A
#
# COMPACT_ATOMS: atom_id res chain seq x y z
N ARG A 1 -17.55 -25.23 -10.52
CA ARG A 1 -16.53 -24.46 -11.29
C ARG A 1 -17.11 -23.08 -11.57
N ALA A 2 -16.32 -22.02 -11.44
CA ALA A 2 -16.75 -20.64 -11.65
C ALA A 2 -15.99 -20.02 -12.83
N LYS A 3 -16.70 -19.31 -13.71
CA LYS A 3 -16.12 -18.55 -14.82
C LYS A 3 -15.95 -17.09 -14.39
N MET A 4 -14.72 -16.59 -14.43
CA MET A 4 -14.38 -15.23 -14.04
C MET A 4 -14.67 -14.23 -15.16
N THR A 5 -14.70 -12.94 -14.84
CA THR A 5 -14.91 -11.85 -15.81
C THR A 5 -13.86 -11.81 -16.92
N CYS A 6 -12.65 -12.31 -16.66
CA CYS A 6 -11.60 -12.48 -17.66
C CYS A 6 -11.73 -13.76 -18.51
N GLY A 7 -12.82 -14.52 -18.36
CA GLY A 7 -13.09 -15.74 -19.13
C GLY A 7 -12.46 -17.02 -18.58
N HIS A 8 -11.47 -16.92 -17.68
CA HIS A 8 -10.82 -18.07 -17.05
C HIS A 8 -11.71 -18.78 -16.03
N ILE A 9 -11.51 -20.08 -15.86
CA ILE A 9 -12.36 -20.95 -15.05
C ILE A 9 -11.55 -21.59 -13.93
N LEU A 10 -12.15 -21.67 -12.74
CA LEU A 10 -11.52 -22.20 -11.53
C LEU A 10 -12.50 -23.11 -10.78
N THR A 11 -11.98 -24.06 -10.00
CA THR A 11 -12.78 -24.73 -8.98
C THR A 11 -12.73 -23.97 -7.65
N PRO A 12 -13.71 -24.13 -6.76
CA PRO A 12 -13.64 -23.58 -5.40
C PRO A 12 -12.36 -23.96 -4.65
N GLU A 13 -11.91 -25.21 -4.79
CA GLU A 13 -10.69 -25.73 -4.16
C GLU A 13 -9.44 -25.02 -4.69
N SER A 14 -9.35 -24.89 -6.02
CA SER A 14 -8.25 -24.15 -6.65
C SER A 14 -8.24 -22.67 -6.25
N MET A 15 -9.43 -22.07 -6.05
CA MET A 15 -9.55 -20.70 -5.55
C MET A 15 -9.08 -20.58 -4.11
N ALA A 16 -9.44 -21.54 -3.25
CA ALA A 16 -9.01 -21.58 -1.85
C ALA A 16 -7.47 -21.65 -1.73
N ASP A 17 -6.84 -22.54 -2.50
CA ASP A 17 -5.38 -22.65 -2.54
C ASP A 17 -4.72 -21.39 -3.09
N TYR A 18 -5.31 -20.78 -4.12
CA TYR A 18 -4.84 -19.50 -4.62
C TYR A 18 -4.94 -18.39 -3.57
N CYS A 19 -6.05 -18.31 -2.82
CA CYS A 19 -6.21 -17.35 -1.72
C CYS A 19 -5.11 -17.54 -0.65
N ARG A 20 -4.80 -18.78 -0.26
CA ARG A 20 -3.68 -19.08 0.65
C ARG A 20 -2.34 -18.64 0.06
N SER A 21 -2.12 -18.81 -1.24
CA SER A 21 -0.89 -18.34 -1.90
C SER A 21 -0.76 -16.82 -1.92
N ILE A 22 -1.88 -16.09 -2.11
CA ILE A 22 -1.93 -14.62 -1.97
C ILE A 22 -1.54 -14.25 -0.54
N LEU A 23 -2.02 -15.01 0.44
CA LEU A 23 -1.62 -14.85 1.83
C LEU A 23 -0.10 -15.06 2.02
N GLN A 24 0.46 -16.17 1.57
CA GLN A 24 1.89 -16.45 1.73
C GLN A 24 2.79 -15.43 0.99
N ALA A 25 2.38 -14.97 -0.19
CA ALA A 25 3.13 -13.98 -0.98
C ALA A 25 3.01 -12.54 -0.46
N ASN A 26 2.35 -12.33 0.69
CA ASN A 26 2.07 -11.01 1.26
C ASN A 26 1.34 -10.05 0.29
N LYS A 27 0.55 -10.57 -0.67
CA LYS A 27 -0.17 -9.77 -1.68
C LYS A 27 -1.53 -9.32 -1.13
N HIS A 28 -2.06 -8.22 -1.68
CA HIS A 28 -3.39 -7.69 -1.35
C HIS A 28 -4.28 -7.44 -2.58
N ILE A 29 -3.69 -7.43 -3.77
CA ILE A 29 -4.42 -7.38 -5.05
C ILE A 29 -4.59 -8.83 -5.50
N ILE A 30 -5.82 -9.22 -5.81
CA ILE A 30 -6.14 -10.56 -6.31
C ILE A 30 -6.26 -10.46 -7.82
N GLN A 31 -5.29 -11.00 -8.54
CA GLN A 31 -5.30 -11.04 -10.01
C GLN A 31 -5.58 -12.45 -10.51
N CYS A 32 -5.94 -12.58 -11.77
CA CYS A 32 -5.99 -13.89 -12.42
C CYS A 32 -4.61 -14.59 -12.30
N PRO A 33 -4.55 -15.87 -11.89
CA PRO A 33 -3.30 -16.61 -11.80
C PRO A 33 -2.81 -17.10 -13.17
N ALA A 34 -3.61 -16.96 -14.24
CA ALA A 34 -3.17 -17.34 -15.59
C ALA A 34 -2.04 -16.43 -16.06
N TYR A 35 -0.95 -17.02 -16.54
CA TYR A 35 0.32 -16.35 -16.84
C TYR A 35 0.18 -15.10 -17.74
N THR A 36 -0.72 -15.15 -18.73
CA THR A 36 -0.94 -14.05 -19.69
C THR A 36 -2.06 -13.10 -19.29
N CYS A 37 -2.70 -13.30 -18.13
CA CYS A 37 -3.86 -12.54 -17.70
C CYS A 37 -3.56 -11.68 -16.47
N GLN A 38 -3.65 -10.36 -16.63
CA GLN A 38 -3.42 -9.40 -15.53
C GLN A 38 -4.73 -8.87 -14.91
N SER A 39 -5.87 -9.46 -15.28
CA SER A 39 -7.18 -9.00 -14.80
C SER A 39 -7.28 -9.11 -13.29
N GLU A 40 -7.59 -7.99 -12.64
CA GLU A 40 -7.91 -7.94 -11.21
C GLU A 40 -9.31 -8.53 -10.97
N TRP A 41 -9.43 -9.39 -9.98
CA TRP A 41 -10.69 -10.02 -9.60
C TRP A 41 -11.34 -9.29 -8.44
N PRO A 42 -12.64 -8.97 -8.54
CA PRO A 42 -13.35 -8.37 -7.42
C PRO A 42 -13.37 -9.28 -6.21
N TYR A 43 -12.98 -8.73 -5.05
CA TYR A 43 -12.89 -9.48 -3.81
C TYR A 43 -14.17 -10.24 -3.44
N PHE A 44 -15.35 -9.62 -3.61
CA PHE A 44 -16.62 -10.27 -3.28
C PHE A 44 -16.86 -11.55 -4.10
N VAL A 45 -16.44 -11.58 -5.36
CA VAL A 45 -16.52 -12.76 -6.23
C VAL A 45 -15.57 -13.84 -5.72
N VAL A 46 -14.34 -13.45 -5.41
CA VAL A 46 -13.32 -14.36 -4.87
C VAL A 46 -13.80 -14.97 -3.56
N ARG A 47 -14.26 -14.15 -2.63
CA ARG A 47 -14.76 -14.57 -1.32
C ARG A 47 -15.95 -15.52 -1.44
N HIS A 48 -16.89 -15.22 -2.34
CA HIS A 48 -18.05 -16.08 -2.59
C HIS A 48 -17.61 -17.46 -3.13
N ILE A 49 -16.72 -17.51 -4.12
CA ILE A 49 -16.22 -18.78 -4.67
C ILE A 49 -15.44 -19.56 -3.60
N SER A 50 -14.57 -18.88 -2.84
CA SER A 50 -13.80 -19.50 -1.75
C SER A 50 -14.70 -20.06 -0.65
N SER A 51 -15.88 -19.47 -0.40
CA SER A 51 -16.79 -19.97 0.64
C SER A 51 -17.39 -21.34 0.37
N PHE A 52 -17.28 -21.86 -0.87
CA PHE A 52 -17.66 -23.23 -1.18
C PHE A 52 -16.59 -24.27 -0.80
N ALA A 53 -15.36 -23.85 -0.46
CA ALA A 53 -14.24 -24.73 -0.14
C ALA A 53 -13.52 -24.40 1.19
N LEU A 54 -13.78 -23.23 1.78
CA LEU A 54 -13.19 -22.78 3.04
C LEU A 54 -14.22 -22.75 4.17
N ARG A 55 -13.77 -23.00 5.41
CA ARG A 55 -14.59 -22.79 6.61
C ARG A 55 -14.78 -21.30 6.89
N ALA A 56 -15.79 -20.97 7.69
CA ALA A 56 -16.07 -19.60 8.10
C ALA A 56 -14.85 -18.91 8.76
N SER A 57 -14.10 -19.63 9.61
CA SER A 57 -12.89 -19.12 10.26
C SER A 57 -11.75 -18.86 9.27
N GLU A 58 -11.56 -19.72 8.27
CA GLU A 58 -10.55 -19.52 7.22
C GLU A 58 -10.90 -18.33 6.32
N LEU A 59 -12.18 -18.12 6.03
CA LEU A 59 -12.65 -16.92 5.31
C LEU A 59 -12.43 -15.67 6.16
N GLU A 60 -12.74 -15.70 7.45
CA GLU A 60 -12.52 -14.57 8.35
C GLU A 60 -11.03 -14.21 8.44
N GLU A 61 -10.14 -15.20 8.58
CA GLU A 61 -8.69 -14.97 8.53
C GLU A 61 -8.25 -14.37 7.19
N PHE A 62 -8.78 -14.88 6.07
CA PHE A 62 -8.49 -14.32 4.76
C PHE A 62 -8.95 -12.86 4.64
N ASP A 63 -10.17 -12.56 5.08
CA ASP A 63 -10.76 -11.22 5.07
C ASP A 63 -9.91 -10.24 5.91
N ILE A 64 -9.53 -10.63 7.13
CA ILE A 64 -8.70 -9.84 8.04
C ILE A 64 -7.32 -9.61 7.43
N MET A 65 -6.65 -10.68 6.99
CA MET A 65 -5.29 -10.56 6.47
C MET A 65 -5.25 -9.73 5.20
N LEU A 66 -6.19 -9.92 4.27
CA LEU A 66 -6.25 -9.15 3.03
C LEU A 66 -6.48 -7.66 3.33
N SER A 67 -7.39 -7.37 4.26
CA SER A 67 -7.67 -6.01 4.72
C SER A 67 -6.45 -5.38 5.39
N GLU A 68 -5.82 -6.06 6.34
CA GLU A 68 -4.61 -5.58 7.01
C GLU A 68 -3.47 -5.31 6.03
N ARG A 69 -3.28 -6.16 5.01
CA ARG A 69 -2.24 -5.94 3.99
C ARG A 69 -2.54 -4.78 3.08
N TYR A 70 -3.81 -4.60 2.72
CA TYR A 70 -4.24 -3.39 2.02
C TYR A 70 -3.92 -2.17 2.88
N LEU A 71 -4.38 -2.14 4.13
CA LEU A 71 -4.16 -1.03 5.06
C LEU A 71 -2.65 -0.73 5.27
N ASN A 72 -1.84 -1.75 5.56
CA ASN A 72 -0.40 -1.62 5.82
C ASN A 72 0.38 -1.16 4.56
N ARG A 73 -0.03 -1.59 3.35
CA ARG A 73 0.63 -1.14 2.12
C ARG A 73 0.15 0.24 1.66
N ASN A 74 -1.08 0.63 2.00
CA ASN A 74 -1.76 1.73 1.34
C ASN A 74 -2.03 2.96 2.23
N ILE A 75 -2.10 2.86 3.57
CA ILE A 75 -2.69 3.97 4.36
C ILE A 75 -1.73 4.65 5.36
N GLY A 76 -0.43 4.32 5.41
CA GLY A 76 0.48 4.98 6.37
C GLY A 76 0.04 4.76 7.82
N ILE A 77 -0.67 3.66 8.04
CA ILE A 77 -1.13 3.16 9.33
C ILE A 77 -0.43 1.83 9.59
N GLN A 78 -0.21 1.53 10.87
CA GLN A 78 0.40 0.28 11.28
C GLN A 78 -0.27 -0.24 12.55
N LYS A 79 -0.36 -1.55 12.68
CA LYS A 79 -0.90 -2.19 13.89
C LYS A 79 0.19 -2.24 14.97
N CYS A 80 -0.14 -1.77 16.18
CA CYS A 80 0.74 -1.91 17.32
C CYS A 80 0.98 -3.41 17.62
N PRO A 81 2.25 -3.88 17.68
CA PRO A 81 2.56 -5.30 17.87
C PRO A 81 2.14 -5.83 19.25
N LYS A 82 1.85 -4.95 20.22
CA LYS A 82 1.48 -5.32 21.58
C LYS A 82 -0.03 -5.35 21.82
N CYS A 83 -0.74 -4.29 21.43
CA CYS A 83 -2.16 -4.11 21.78
C CYS A 83 -3.10 -4.12 20.57
N SER A 84 -2.58 -4.39 19.36
CA SER A 84 -3.38 -4.49 18.13
C SER A 84 -4.11 -3.21 17.71
N THR A 85 -3.90 -2.09 18.39
CA THR A 85 -4.46 -0.79 17.99
C THR A 85 -3.72 -0.24 16.78
N TYR A 86 -4.47 0.32 15.83
CA TYR A 86 -3.90 1.03 14.69
C TYR A 86 -3.29 2.37 15.11
N ILE A 87 -2.09 2.63 14.63
CA ILE A 87 -1.36 3.88 14.79
C ILE A 87 -1.12 4.51 13.42
N MET A 88 -1.16 5.83 13.33
CA MET A 88 -0.68 6.58 12.16
C MET A 88 0.72 7.10 12.45
N LYS A 89 1.61 7.04 11.46
CA LYS A 89 2.91 7.70 11.57
C LYS A 89 2.72 9.20 11.40
N ASP A 90 3.35 9.98 12.27
CA ASP A 90 3.44 11.42 12.09
C ASP A 90 4.36 11.73 10.90
N ALA A 91 3.82 12.39 9.88
CA ALA A 91 4.55 12.73 8.66
C ALA A 91 5.75 13.67 8.89
N THR A 92 5.84 14.31 10.06
CA THR A 92 6.99 15.13 10.46
C THR A 92 8.16 14.29 10.97
N VAL A 93 7.90 13.06 11.42
CA VAL A 93 8.90 12.15 11.99
C VAL A 93 9.59 11.38 10.86
N LYS A 94 10.86 11.75 10.60
CA LYS A 94 11.68 11.12 9.55
C LYS A 94 12.22 9.74 9.94
N THR A 95 12.32 9.44 11.23
CA THR A 95 12.80 8.14 11.71
C THR A 95 11.71 7.08 11.56
N ASN A 96 12.10 5.80 11.63
CA ASN A 96 11.13 4.70 11.74
C ASN A 96 10.72 4.44 13.19
N ASN A 97 11.08 5.32 14.11
CA ASN A 97 10.81 5.19 15.53
C ASN A 97 9.41 5.73 15.85
N VAL A 98 8.50 4.84 16.26
CA VAL A 98 7.12 5.20 16.61
C VAL A 98 6.74 4.63 17.98
N PHE A 99 5.72 5.21 18.62
CA PHE A 99 5.19 4.70 19.88
C PHE A 99 3.67 4.59 19.83
N CYS A 100 3.14 3.61 20.55
CA CYS A 100 1.70 3.44 20.70
C CYS A 100 1.21 4.26 21.91
N GLN A 101 0.28 5.19 21.67
CA GLN A 101 -0.32 6.04 22.72
C GLN A 101 -1.03 5.19 23.80
N ILE A 102 -1.71 4.11 23.40
CA ILE A 102 -2.40 3.22 24.33
C ILE A 102 -1.42 2.44 25.22
N CYS A 103 -0.33 1.93 24.64
CA CYS A 103 0.68 1.22 25.40
C CYS A 103 1.55 2.14 26.28
N SER A 104 1.55 3.44 26.00
CA SER A 104 2.40 4.45 26.64
C SER A 104 1.69 5.23 27.76
N LYS A 105 0.49 4.80 28.18
CA LYS A 105 -0.36 5.48 29.18
C LYS A 105 0.28 5.71 30.56
N ASN A 106 1.44 5.11 30.86
CA ASN A 106 2.14 5.20 32.16
C ASN A 106 3.44 6.01 32.10
N GLY A 107 3.56 6.99 31.19
CA GLY A 107 4.73 7.88 31.09
C GLY A 107 5.98 7.27 30.46
N LYS A 108 6.07 5.94 30.35
CA LYS A 108 7.16 5.25 29.63
C LYS A 108 6.75 5.00 28.18
N LYS A 109 7.20 5.86 27.26
CA LYS A 109 7.04 5.65 25.81
C LYS A 109 7.67 4.32 25.42
N LYS A 110 6.86 3.41 24.88
CA LYS A 110 7.35 2.14 24.32
C LYS A 110 7.48 2.29 22.82
N PHE A 111 8.72 2.45 22.40
CA PHE A 111 9.11 2.67 21.02
C PHE A 111 9.30 1.35 20.27
N PHE A 112 8.89 1.33 19.02
CA PHE A 112 9.09 0.22 18.11
C PHE A 112 9.33 0.73 16.69
N CYS A 113 9.90 -0.12 15.87
CA CYS A 113 10.18 0.18 14.48
C CYS A 113 8.91 0.08 13.62
N TRP A 114 8.64 1.12 12.85
CA TRP A 114 7.56 1.16 11.85
C TRP A 114 7.67 0.04 10.81
N LEU A 115 8.89 -0.40 10.48
CA LEU A 115 9.14 -1.38 9.42
C LEU A 115 9.10 -2.83 9.93
N CYS A 116 9.92 -3.16 10.93
CA CYS A 116 10.04 -4.54 11.42
C CYS A 116 9.12 -4.88 12.59
N LEU A 117 8.44 -3.87 13.17
CA LEU A 117 7.55 -4.00 14.34
C LEU A 117 8.20 -4.57 15.60
N GLN A 118 9.53 -4.60 15.65
CA GLN A 118 10.30 -4.96 16.82
C GLN A 118 10.57 -3.73 17.70
N PRO A 119 10.90 -3.93 18.99
CA PRO A 119 11.35 -2.85 19.87
C PRO A 119 12.46 -2.02 19.22
N TRP A 120 12.40 -0.70 19.41
CA TRP A 120 13.44 0.20 18.90
C TRP A 120 14.69 0.05 19.77
N LEU A 121 15.81 -0.39 19.18
CA LEU A 121 17.05 -0.73 19.92
C LEU A 121 18.13 0.36 19.86
N SER A 122 17.93 1.37 19.02
CA SER A 122 18.87 2.49 18.87
C SER A 122 18.42 3.72 19.68
N ASP A 123 19.23 4.77 19.66
CA ASP A 123 18.80 6.08 20.17
C ASP A 123 17.53 6.56 19.47
N GLN A 124 16.68 7.31 20.18
CA GLN A 124 15.35 7.67 19.67
C GLN A 124 15.40 8.54 18.41
N GLU A 125 16.48 9.31 18.24
CA GLU A 125 16.75 10.19 17.09
C GLU A 125 17.48 9.47 15.95
N SER A 126 17.94 8.24 16.17
CA SER A 126 18.60 7.44 15.14
C SER A 126 17.69 7.24 13.94
N SER A 127 18.26 7.27 12.74
CA SER A 127 17.58 6.85 11.52
C SER A 127 17.53 5.32 11.38
N LYS A 128 18.39 4.61 12.13
CA LYS A 128 18.53 3.15 12.11
C LYS A 128 17.85 2.52 13.31
N CYS A 129 17.21 1.37 13.08
CA CYS A 129 16.45 0.66 14.08
C CYS A 129 17.33 -0.11 15.08
N GLY A 130 18.46 -0.66 14.62
CA GLY A 130 19.36 -1.50 15.41
C GLY A 130 18.97 -2.99 15.51
N ASN A 131 17.82 -3.39 14.97
CA ASN A 131 17.46 -4.82 14.85
C ASN A 131 18.21 -5.48 13.68
N LEU A 132 18.81 -6.65 13.91
CA LEU A 132 19.65 -7.37 12.93
C LEU A 132 18.96 -7.62 11.56
N ASN A 133 17.67 -7.93 11.57
CA ASN A 133 16.89 -8.24 10.36
C ASN A 133 16.08 -7.04 9.82
N CYS A 134 16.30 -5.83 10.32
CA CYS A 134 15.63 -4.63 9.82
C CYS A 134 16.47 -4.02 8.69
N SER A 135 15.88 -3.86 7.50
CA SER A 135 16.55 -3.19 6.38
C SER A 135 16.71 -1.69 6.58
N ASP A 136 16.01 -1.10 7.56
CA ASP A 136 15.83 0.35 7.79
C ASP A 136 15.22 1.13 6.62
N VAL A 137 15.14 0.53 5.44
CA VAL A 137 14.52 1.04 4.23
C VAL A 137 13.10 0.49 4.11
N ASP A 138 12.15 1.39 3.92
CA ASP A 138 10.77 1.04 3.58
C ASP A 138 10.73 0.39 2.19
N LYS A 139 10.25 -0.86 2.12
CA LYS A 139 10.16 -1.63 0.86
C LYS A 139 9.33 -0.94 -0.22
N ARG A 140 8.41 -0.03 0.15
CA ARG A 140 7.65 0.79 -0.81
C ARG A 140 8.57 1.72 -1.61
N ILE A 141 9.69 2.16 -1.02
CA ILE A 141 10.72 2.94 -1.73
C ILE A 141 11.35 2.11 -2.84
N THR A 142 11.68 0.84 -2.57
CA THR A 142 12.20 -0.07 -3.59
C THR A 142 11.23 -0.21 -4.76
N ILE A 143 9.92 -0.36 -4.48
CA ILE A 143 8.89 -0.40 -5.53
C ILE A 143 8.89 0.90 -6.37
N LEU A 144 9.00 2.06 -5.73
CA LEU A 144 9.02 3.35 -6.41
C LEU A 144 10.28 3.54 -7.27
N GLN A 145 11.42 3.05 -6.81
CA GLN A 145 12.70 3.12 -7.54
C GLN A 145 12.75 2.14 -8.71
N ASP A 146 12.22 0.92 -8.54
CA ASP A 146 12.34 -0.14 -9.53
C ASP A 146 11.19 -0.14 -10.55
N CYS A 147 10.11 0.61 -10.31
CA CYS A 147 8.97 0.64 -11.22
C CYS A 147 9.40 1.08 -12.65
N PRO A 148 8.89 0.45 -13.71
CA PRO A 148 9.20 0.88 -15.06
C PRO A 148 8.53 2.24 -15.34
N ASN A 149 9.06 2.98 -16.32
CA ASN A 149 8.29 4.08 -16.89
C ASN A 149 7.20 3.53 -17.84
N LYS A 150 6.12 4.29 -18.00
CA LYS A 150 5.05 4.05 -18.96
C LYS A 150 4.72 5.38 -19.64
N VAL A 151 4.30 5.32 -20.91
CA VAL A 151 3.78 6.48 -21.62
C VAL A 151 2.37 6.79 -21.09
N ILE A 152 2.25 7.93 -20.42
CA ILE A 152 1.04 8.42 -19.77
C ILE A 152 0.73 9.80 -20.33
N LEU A 153 -0.43 9.98 -20.96
CA LEU A 153 -0.81 11.24 -21.63
C LEU A 153 0.30 11.77 -22.55
N ASN A 154 0.88 10.88 -23.37
CA ASN A 154 2.01 11.16 -24.28
C ASN A 154 3.32 11.59 -23.59
N ARG A 155 3.50 11.26 -22.31
CA ARG A 155 4.71 11.59 -21.55
C ARG A 155 5.29 10.34 -20.90
N ASP A 156 6.61 10.16 -20.99
CA ASP A 156 7.29 9.06 -20.31
C ASP A 156 7.43 9.36 -18.81
N ALA A 157 6.75 8.58 -17.97
CA ALA A 157 6.70 8.80 -16.53
C ALA A 157 6.72 7.49 -15.73
N PRO A 158 7.21 7.50 -14.48
CA PRO A 158 7.13 6.34 -13.59
C PRO A 158 5.71 5.79 -13.48
N SER A 159 5.58 4.48 -13.66
CA SER A 159 4.28 3.80 -13.64
C SER A 159 3.61 3.78 -12.26
N ILE A 160 4.41 3.92 -11.19
CA ILE A 160 3.97 3.94 -9.81
C ILE A 160 4.48 5.21 -9.13
N ARG A 161 3.60 5.87 -8.37
CA ARG A 161 3.91 7.04 -7.53
C ARG A 161 3.37 6.85 -6.13
N GLY A 162 4.03 7.47 -5.15
CA GLY A 162 3.55 7.56 -3.78
C GLY A 162 2.83 8.89 -3.56
N CYS A 163 1.70 8.88 -2.86
CA CYS A 163 1.02 10.10 -2.46
C CYS A 163 1.99 10.99 -1.63
N PRO A 164 2.19 12.27 -1.99
CA PRO A 164 3.15 13.13 -1.31
C PRO A 164 2.75 13.49 0.13
N LYS A 165 1.51 13.19 0.55
CA LYS A 165 1.02 13.44 1.91
C LYS A 165 1.06 12.22 2.84
N CYS A 166 0.77 11.02 2.32
CA CYS A 166 0.62 9.82 3.16
C CYS A 166 1.35 8.57 2.63
N GLY A 167 2.10 8.70 1.53
CA GLY A 167 2.89 7.61 0.96
C GLY A 167 2.10 6.45 0.33
N LEU A 168 0.78 6.59 0.13
CA LEU A 168 -0.04 5.61 -0.60
C LEU A 168 0.53 5.37 -1.99
N LEU A 169 0.90 4.13 -2.32
CA LEU A 169 1.34 3.77 -3.66
C LEU A 169 0.15 3.77 -4.64
N LEU A 170 0.37 4.33 -5.80
CA LEU A 170 -0.63 4.59 -6.82
C LEU A 170 -0.06 4.20 -8.18
N GLU A 171 -0.73 3.27 -8.84
CA GLU A 171 -0.51 3.02 -10.26
C GLU A 171 -1.40 3.97 -11.07
N TYR A 172 -0.87 4.50 -12.16
CA TYR A 172 -1.66 5.31 -13.07
C TYR A 172 -2.67 4.45 -13.84
N LYS A 173 -3.96 4.61 -13.52
CA LYS A 173 -5.08 3.94 -14.19
C LYS A 173 -6.12 4.91 -14.76
N SER A 174 -5.94 6.23 -14.60
CA SER A 174 -6.89 7.27 -15.01
C SER A 174 -6.52 7.87 -16.37
N ALA A 175 -7.44 8.59 -17.02
CA ALA A 175 -7.09 9.46 -18.16
C ALA A 175 -6.73 10.90 -17.71
N CYS A 176 -6.52 11.10 -16.39
CA CYS A 176 -6.33 12.41 -15.77
C CYS A 176 -5.06 12.40 -14.91
N SER A 177 -4.26 13.45 -15.03
CA SER A 177 -3.02 13.67 -14.27
C SER A 177 -3.27 14.12 -12.83
N GLN A 178 -4.45 14.68 -12.52
CA GLN A 178 -4.84 15.10 -11.18
C GLN A 178 -5.41 13.91 -10.39
N ILE A 179 -4.78 13.59 -9.27
CA ILE A 179 -5.14 12.45 -8.43
C ILE A 179 -5.74 12.95 -7.13
N CYS A 180 -6.89 12.37 -6.75
CA CYS A 180 -7.38 12.42 -5.38
C CYS A 180 -6.94 11.15 -4.66
N CYS A 181 -6.05 11.28 -3.68
CA CYS A 181 -5.56 10.15 -2.91
C CYS A 181 -6.71 9.43 -2.21
N LYS A 182 -6.92 8.14 -2.48
CA LYS A 182 -8.01 7.37 -1.87
C LYS A 182 -7.87 7.26 -0.35
N GLY A 183 -6.63 7.23 0.15
CA GLY A 183 -6.29 7.13 1.59
C GLY A 183 -6.53 8.43 2.35
N CYS A 184 -5.84 9.52 1.98
CA CYS A 184 -5.86 10.77 2.76
C CYS A 184 -6.64 11.94 2.12
N LYS A 185 -7.31 11.71 0.98
CA LYS A 185 -8.08 12.69 0.19
C LYS A 185 -7.29 13.91 -0.31
N HIS A 186 -5.97 13.87 -0.20
CA HIS A 186 -5.10 14.91 -0.74
C HIS A 186 -5.12 14.91 -2.27
N TYR A 187 -5.21 16.10 -2.86
CA TYR A 187 -5.18 16.31 -4.30
C TYR A 187 -3.75 16.60 -4.73
N PHE A 188 -3.26 15.97 -5.80
CA PHE A 188 -1.92 16.25 -6.33
C PHE A 188 -1.81 15.84 -7.80
N CYS A 189 -0.82 16.39 -8.52
CA CYS A 189 -0.51 15.97 -9.89
C CYS A 189 0.39 14.72 -9.89
N PHE A 190 0.03 13.68 -10.65
CA PHE A 190 0.78 12.44 -10.76
C PHE A 190 2.20 12.65 -11.33
N PHE A 191 2.37 13.62 -12.23
CA PHE A 191 3.67 13.88 -12.87
C PHE A 191 4.65 14.60 -11.95
N CYS A 192 4.26 15.75 -11.42
CA CYS A 192 5.16 16.62 -10.66
C CYS A 192 5.05 16.48 -9.14
N LEU A 193 4.08 15.71 -8.66
CA LEU A 193 3.79 15.47 -7.23
C LEU A 193 3.41 16.73 -6.42
N LYS A 194 3.24 17.88 -7.07
CA LYS A 194 2.74 19.10 -6.41
C LYS A 194 1.29 18.89 -5.97
N GLY A 195 1.06 19.11 -4.68
CA GLY A 195 -0.19 18.88 -4.00
C GLY A 195 -1.00 20.16 -3.74
N ALA A 196 -2.29 19.97 -3.46
CA ALA A 196 -3.22 21.01 -3.05
C ALA A 196 -4.23 20.47 -2.04
N THR A 197 -4.87 21.36 -1.29
CA THR A 197 -5.93 21.00 -0.33
C THR A 197 -7.26 20.69 -1.01
N SER A 198 -7.49 21.21 -2.22
CA SER A 198 -8.67 20.94 -3.03
C SER A 198 -8.31 20.81 -4.51
N LYS A 199 -9.20 20.19 -5.30
CA LYS A 199 -9.00 20.04 -6.76
C LYS A 199 -8.90 21.39 -7.48
N ALA A 200 -9.68 22.38 -7.04
CA ALA A 200 -9.73 23.71 -7.66
C ALA A 200 -8.40 24.48 -7.54
N LEU A 201 -7.56 24.11 -6.57
CA LEU A 201 -6.26 24.74 -6.31
C LEU A 201 -5.10 24.04 -7.05
N LEU A 202 -5.36 22.96 -7.78
CA LEU A 202 -4.34 22.35 -8.62
C LEU A 202 -4.12 23.18 -9.88
N THR A 203 -2.88 23.67 -10.04
CA THR A 203 -2.47 24.48 -11.19
C THR A 203 -2.14 23.65 -12.44
N CYS A 204 -1.90 22.35 -12.27
CA CYS A 204 -1.56 21.46 -13.38
C CYS A 204 -2.81 21.07 -14.17
N ASP A 205 -2.75 21.19 -15.50
CA ASP A 205 -3.85 20.80 -16.38
C ASP A 205 -4.12 19.27 -16.31
N PRO A 206 -5.36 18.82 -16.10
CA PRO A 206 -5.68 17.40 -15.92
C PRO A 206 -5.34 16.51 -17.13
N TYR A 207 -5.33 17.03 -18.34
CA TYR A 207 -5.19 16.24 -19.57
C TYR A 207 -3.93 16.59 -20.37
N ASN A 208 -3.40 17.80 -20.20
CA ASN A 208 -2.25 18.31 -20.93
C ASN A 208 -1.27 19.06 -20.02
N SER A 209 -1.01 18.51 -18.83
CA SER A 209 -0.04 19.07 -17.89
C SER A 209 1.33 19.28 -18.54
N SER A 210 1.80 20.53 -18.60
CA SER A 210 3.15 20.91 -19.06
C SER A 210 4.20 20.92 -17.94
N CYS A 211 3.82 20.54 -16.71
CA CYS A 211 4.72 20.54 -15.56
C CYS A 211 5.90 19.56 -15.74
N GLN A 212 7.05 19.85 -15.14
CA GLN A 212 8.18 18.93 -15.15
C GLN A 212 7.85 17.64 -14.39
N ILE A 213 8.19 16.49 -14.98
CA ILE A 213 8.00 15.18 -14.35
C ILE A 213 9.00 15.05 -13.21
N ALA A 214 8.51 14.76 -12.00
CA ALA A 214 9.35 14.56 -10.84
C ALA A 214 10.18 13.26 -11.00
N PRO A 215 11.40 13.19 -10.45
CA PRO A 215 12.15 11.94 -10.42
C PRO A 215 11.42 10.87 -9.60
N LYS A 216 11.85 9.61 -9.71
CA LYS A 216 11.33 8.52 -8.86
C LYS A 216 11.56 8.85 -7.38
N GLN A 217 10.53 8.64 -6.55
CA GLN A 217 10.55 9.03 -5.14
C GLN A 217 11.50 8.15 -4.33
N THR A 218 12.48 8.77 -3.68
CA THR A 218 13.44 8.11 -2.77
C THR A 218 13.00 8.12 -1.31
N PHE A 219 11.88 8.82 -1.02
CA PHE A 219 11.32 8.96 0.33
C PHE A 219 9.78 8.97 0.27
N LEU A 220 9.15 8.51 1.35
CA LEU A 220 7.71 8.58 1.59
C LEU A 220 7.46 9.19 2.98
N PRO A 221 6.41 10.03 3.13
CA PRO A 221 5.96 10.51 4.43
C PRO A 221 5.63 9.38 5.41
#